data_AF-A0A8T3U579-F1
#
_entry.id   AF-A0A8T3U579-F1
#
_cell.length_a   1.000
_cell.length_b   1.000
_cell.length_c   1.000
_cell.angle_alpha   90.00
_cell.angle_beta   90.00
_cell.angle_gamma   90.00
#
_symmetry.space_group_name_H-M   'P 1'
#
loop_
_entity.id
_entity.type
_entity.pdbx_description
1 polymer ?
#
loop_
_entity_poly.entity_id
_entity_poly.type
_entity_poly.pdbx_seq_one_letter_code
_entity_poly.pdbx_strand_id
1 'polypeptide(L)' 'MHVQNIGGTYTDINPRLFSFNAPQGACESCLGIGHLLKIDPEMIIPDKEKTLYDGVKAFGASTMMKNDT' A
#
# COMPACT_ATOMS: atom_id res chain seq x y z
N MET A 1 3.96 6.55 28.59
CA MET A 1 3.69 5.41 27.69
C MET A 1 2.34 4.85 28.04
N HIS A 2 1.35 5.02 27.16
CA HIS A 2 -0.02 4.60 27.40
C HIS A 2 -0.11 3.09 27.14
N VAL A 3 -0.18 2.29 28.20
CA VAL A 3 -0.42 0.85 28.10
C VAL A 3 -1.92 0.67 27.89
N GLN A 4 -2.33 0.35 26.67
CA GLN A 4 -3.72 0.00 26.40
C GLN A 4 -3.99 -1.39 26.99
N ASN A 5 -4.66 -1.43 28.14
CA ASN A 5 -5.12 -2.66 28.78
C ASN A 5 -6.27 -3.28 27.97
N ILE A 6 -5.94 -4.11 26.98
CA ILE A 6 -6.89 -4.98 26.30
C ILE A 6 -6.26 -6.37 26.15
N GLY A 7 -6.45 -7.24 27.14
CA GLY A 7 -6.49 -8.71 27.04
C GLY A 7 -5.38 -9.50 26.31
N GLY A 8 -4.33 -8.87 25.80
CA GLY A 8 -3.24 -9.53 25.10
C GLY A 8 -2.22 -10.10 26.07
N THR A 9 -1.84 -11.36 25.89
CA THR A 9 -0.62 -11.89 26.53
C THR A 9 0.58 -11.19 25.90
N TYR A 10 1.23 -10.31 26.65
CA TYR A 10 2.48 -9.71 26.21
C TYR A 10 3.60 -10.76 26.32
N THR A 11 4.34 -10.96 25.23
CA THR A 11 5.62 -11.66 25.28
C THR A 11 6.62 -10.85 26.10
N ASP A 12 7.55 -11.52 26.76
CA ASP A 12 8.60 -10.84 27.54
C ASP A 12 9.27 -9.72 26.72
N ILE A 13 9.30 -8.54 27.33
CA ILE A 13 9.82 -7.33 26.69
C ILE A 13 11.30 -7.54 26.37
N ASN A 14 11.62 -7.49 25.09
CA ASN A 14 13.00 -7.57 24.61
C ASN A 14 13.27 -6.49 23.55
N PRO A 15 14.52 -6.06 23.34
CA PRO A 15 14.86 -5.01 22.38
C PRO A 15 14.42 -5.29 20.94
N ARG A 16 14.26 -6.56 20.53
CA ARG A 16 13.85 -6.91 19.16
C ARG A 16 12.40 -6.55 18.87
N LEU A 17 11.53 -6.48 19.90
CA LEU A 17 10.15 -5.99 19.76
C LEU A 17 10.09 -4.53 19.28
N PHE A 18 11.17 -3.77 19.47
CA PHE A 18 11.28 -2.37 19.06
C PHE A 18 12.17 -2.19 17.82
N SER A 19 12.60 -3.28 17.19
CA SER A 19 13.40 -3.24 15.98
C SER A 19 12.53 -3.50 14.76
N PHE A 20 12.37 -2.51 13.90
CA PHE A 20 11.69 -2.66 12.62
C PHE A 20 12.42 -3.60 11.65
N ASN A 21 13.71 -3.88 11.91
CA ASN A 21 14.51 -4.86 11.15
C ASN A 21 14.37 -6.29 11.69
N ALA A 22 13.67 -6.50 12.80
CA ALA A 22 13.44 -7.81 13.38
C ALA A 22 11.99 -8.24 13.10
N PRO A 23 11.72 -9.50 12.68
CA PRO A 23 10.36 -9.97 12.40
C PRO A 23 9.38 -9.75 13.56
N GLN A 24 9.84 -9.83 14.81
CA GLN A 24 9.00 -9.65 16.00
C GLN A 24 8.58 -8.19 16.25
N GLY A 25 9.36 -7.22 15.74
CA GLY A 25 9.09 -5.78 15.88
C GLY A 25 8.66 -5.11 14.57
N ALA A 26 8.74 -5.82 13.45
CA ALA A 26 8.31 -5.32 12.15
C ALA A 26 6.78 -5.31 12.05
N CYS A 27 6.22 -4.24 11.51
CA CYS A 27 4.81 -4.22 11.13
C CYS A 27 4.56 -5.28 10.04
N GLU A 28 3.60 -6.18 10.24
CA GLU A 28 3.30 -7.26 9.29
C GLU A 28 2.86 -6.74 7.92
N SER A 29 2.19 -5.59 7.88
CA SER A 29 1.66 -5.03 6.64
C SER A 29 2.75 -4.44 5.75
N CYS A 30 3.72 -3.73 6.33
CA CYS A 30 4.80 -3.05 5.58
C CYS A 30 6.19 -3.66 5.78
N LEU A 31 6.29 -4.75 6.53
CA LEU A 31 7.52 -5.48 6.82
C LEU A 31 8.64 -4.60 7.39
N GLY A 32 8.28 -3.59 8.18
CA GLY A 32 9.23 -2.66 8.79
C GLY A 32 9.75 -1.54 7.85
N ILE A 33 9.29 -1.48 6.61
CA ILE A 33 9.68 -0.45 5.62
C ILE A 33 9.04 0.92 5.94
N GLY A 34 7.88 0.91 6.59
CA GLY A 34 7.17 2.12 7.02
C GLY A 34 6.27 2.75 5.96
N HIS A 35 6.23 2.20 4.75
CA HIS A 35 5.29 2.60 3.70
C HIS A 35 4.86 1.40 2.85
N LEU A 36 3.74 1.55 2.16
CA LEU A 36 3.25 0.59 1.17
C LEU A 36 3.34 1.23 -0.21
N LEU A 37 3.84 0.47 -1.19
CA LEU A 37 3.68 0.86 -2.58
C LEU A 37 2.22 0.69 -2.96
N LYS A 38 1.55 1.81 -3.20
CA LYS A 38 0.15 1.84 -3.66
C LYS A 38 0.11 2.54 -5.01
N ILE A 39 -0.87 2.14 -5.82
CA ILE A 39 -1.11 2.83 -7.08
C ILE A 39 -1.75 4.19 -6.77
N ASP A 40 -1.21 5.24 -7.39
CA ASP A 40 -1.82 6.56 -7.38
C ASP A 40 -2.86 6.66 -8.51
N PRO A 41 -4.16 6.79 -8.21
CA PRO A 41 -5.21 6.89 -9.21
C PRO A 41 -5.03 8.07 -10.17
N GLU A 42 -4.45 9.18 -9.71
CA GLU A 42 -4.23 10.37 -10.55
C GLU A 42 -3.14 10.11 -11.61
N MET A 43 -2.23 9.17 -11.35
CA MET A 43 -1.25 8.72 -12.35
C MET A 43 -1.85 7.74 -13.37
N ILE A 44 -2.96 7.07 -13.06
CA ILE A 44 -3.67 6.20 -14.03
C ILE A 44 -4.59 7.01 -14.93
N ILE A 45 -5.40 7.90 -14.35
CA ILE A 45 -6.43 8.68 -15.05
C ILE A 45 -6.14 10.17 -14.85
N PRO A 46 -5.16 10.74 -15.57
CA PRO A 46 -4.76 12.13 -15.39
C PRO A 46 -5.82 13.13 -15.89
N ASP A 47 -6.69 12.70 -16.81
CA ASP A 47 -7.78 13.51 -17.34
C ASP A 47 -9.11 12.76 -17.19
N LYS A 48 -9.91 13.19 -16.22
CA LYS A 48 -11.17 12.55 -15.82
C LYS A 48 -12.34 12.90 -16.73
N GLU A 49 -12.18 13.90 -17.59
CA GLU A 49 -13.23 14.33 -18.53
C GLU A 49 -13.15 13.58 -19.87
N LYS A 50 -12.07 12.83 -20.11
CA LYS A 50 -11.92 12.02 -21.30
C LYS A 50 -12.75 10.75 -21.21
N THR A 51 -13.20 10.29 -22.38
CA THR A 51 -13.85 8.98 -22.48
C THR A 51 -12.87 7.88 -22.08
N LEU A 52 -13.38 6.70 -21.70
CA LEU A 52 -12.54 5.56 -21.36
C LEU A 52 -11.48 5.25 -22.43
N TYR A 53 -11.85 5.39 -23.71
CA TYR A 53 -10.98 5.15 -24.86
C TYR A 53 -9.89 6.22 -25.05
N ASP A 54 -10.15 7.45 -24.59
CA ASP A 54 -9.25 8.59 -24.77
C ASP A 54 -8.42 8.91 -23.51
N GLY A 55 -8.88 8.45 -22.34
CA GLY A 55 -8.40 8.89 -21.02
C GLY A 55 -7.55 7.87 -20.27
N VAL A 56 -7.65 6.57 -20.58
CA VAL A 56 -6.87 5.54 -19.87
C VAL A 56 -5.51 5.34 -20.52
N LYS A 57 -4.46 5.85 -19.88
CA LYS A 57 -3.10 5.39 -20.13
C LYS A 57 -2.86 4.18 -19.24
N ALA A 58 -3.19 2.98 -19.74
CA ALA A 58 -2.73 1.76 -19.09
C ALA A 58 -1.19 1.80 -19.02
N PHE A 59 -0.63 1.53 -17.84
CA PHE A 59 0.80 1.42 -17.61
C PHE A 59 1.41 0.51 -18.69
N GLY A 60 2.23 1.06 -19.60
CA GLY A 60 2.81 0.31 -20.73
C GLY A 60 2.11 0.44 -22.09
N ALA A 61 1.16 1.36 -22.25
CA ALA A 61 0.47 1.69 -23.51
C ALA A 61 -0.28 0.51 -24.15
N SER A 62 -1.58 0.46 -23.88
CA SER A 62 -2.55 -0.11 -24.81
C SER A 62 -3.74 0.81 -24.76
N THR A 63 -3.83 1.70 -25.77
CA THR A 63 -5.06 2.45 -26.01
C THR A 63 -6.12 1.42 -26.40
N MET A 64 -7.15 1.23 -25.59
CA MET A 64 -8.32 0.47 -26.01
C MET A 64 -8.93 1.22 -27.19
N MET A 65 -9.05 0.58 -28.36
CA MET A 65 -9.76 1.17 -29.48
C MET A 65 -11.27 0.96 -29.29
N LYS A 66 -12.07 1.90 -29.77
CA LYS A 66 -13.54 1.92 -29.62
C LYS A 66 -14.26 0.65 -30.10
N ASN A 67 -13.57 -0.22 -30.84
CA ASN A 67 -14.11 -1.44 -31.45
C ASN A 67 -13.55 -2.74 -30.82
N ASP A 68 -12.82 -2.66 -29.71
CA ASP A 68 -12.17 -3.83 -29.07
C ASP A 68 -13.07 -4.57 -28.05
N THR A 69 -14.39 -4.33 -28.08
CA THR A 69 -15.41 -4.96 -27.20
C THR A 69 -16.40 -5.75 -28.03
#